data_AF-A0A559JJ07-F1
#
_entry.id   AF-A0A559JJ07-F1
#
_cell.length_a   1.000
_cell.length_b   1.000
_cell.length_c   1.000
_cell.angle_alpha   90.00
_cell.angle_beta   90.00
_cell.angle_gamma   90.00
#
_symmetry.space_group_name_H-M   'P 1'
#
loop_
_entity.id
_entity.type
_entity.pdbx_description
1 polymer ?
#
loop_
_entity_poly.entity_id
_entity_poly.type
_entity_poly.pdbx_seq_one_letter_code
_entity_poly.pdbx_strand_id
1 'polypeptide(L)'
;MYNSFEHNDGVISEVSADGKSFKVGDLWVTVTPETKMGIDGPTAAAPSEEQLQKEFKVGNIVSGFTTDDVSSGKVNATNIYNNMAPQQ
;
A
#
# COMPACT_ATOMS: atom_id res chain seq x y z
N MET A 1 -6.11 -18.76 6.53
CA MET A 1 -5.21 -17.75 7.12
C MET A 1 -5.02 -16.70 6.05
N TYR A 2 -5.45 -15.47 6.29
CA TYR A 2 -5.20 -14.36 5.36
C TYR A 2 -3.78 -13.87 5.65
N ASN A 3 -2.91 -13.83 4.63
CA ASN A 3 -1.56 -13.28 4.78
C ASN A 3 -1.66 -11.75 4.76
N SER A 4 -2.00 -11.16 5.90
CA SER A 4 -1.86 -9.74 6.13
C SER A 4 -0.37 -9.37 6.13
N PHE A 5 0.02 -8.35 5.37
CA PHE A 5 1.28 -7.65 5.64
C PHE A 5 1.03 -6.82 6.90
N GLU A 6 1.05 -7.49 8.07
CA GLU A 6 0.66 -6.86 9.31
C GLU A 6 1.66 -5.78 9.71
N HIS A 7 1.11 -4.57 9.76
CA HIS A 7 1.26 -3.68 10.90
C HIS A 7 2.70 -3.33 11.25
N ASN A 8 3.36 -2.60 10.34
CA ASN A 8 4.32 -1.54 10.67
C ASN A 8 4.68 -0.82 9.37
N ASP A 9 4.23 0.41 9.23
CA ASP A 9 4.81 1.50 8.44
C ASP A 9 5.79 1.06 7.35
N GLY A 10 5.26 0.47 6.29
CA GLY A 10 6.06 0.10 5.14
C GLY A 10 6.63 1.35 4.53
N VAL A 11 7.94 1.55 4.60
CA VAL A 11 8.58 2.67 3.91
C VAL A 11 8.83 2.26 2.47
N ILE A 12 8.27 3.01 1.53
CA ILE A 12 8.53 2.79 0.12
C ILE A 12 10.00 3.08 -0.17
N SER A 13 10.75 2.05 -0.56
CA SER A 13 12.17 2.19 -0.92
C SER A 13 12.37 2.43 -2.42
N GLU A 14 11.43 2.00 -3.25
CA GLU A 14 11.50 2.09 -4.70
C GLU A 14 10.09 2.19 -5.30
N VAL A 15 9.95 2.90 -6.42
CA VAL A 15 8.72 3.02 -7.20
C VAL A 15 9.02 2.69 -8.65
N SER A 16 8.18 1.90 -9.29
CA SER A 16 8.31 1.58 -10.72
C SER A 16 8.16 2.82 -11.60
N ALA A 17 8.70 2.76 -12.81
CA ALA A 17 8.65 3.89 -13.75
C ALA A 17 7.21 4.31 -14.14
N ASP A 18 6.24 3.40 -14.05
CA ASP A 18 4.82 3.67 -14.31
C ASP A 18 4.05 4.15 -13.07
N GLY A 19 4.69 4.21 -11.90
CA GLY A 19 4.08 4.63 -10.64
C GLY A 19 3.05 3.66 -10.05
N LYS A 20 2.85 2.49 -10.66
CA LYS A 20 1.82 1.52 -10.24
C LYS A 20 2.34 0.45 -9.30
N SER A 21 3.65 0.31 -9.18
CA SER A 21 4.27 -0.64 -8.27
C SER A 21 5.27 0.05 -7.37
N PHE A 22 5.40 -0.44 -6.16
CA PHE A 22 6.36 0.08 -5.19
C PHE A 22 6.94 -1.05 -4.36
N LYS A 23 8.14 -0.84 -3.83
CA LYS A 23 8.85 -1.81 -2.99
C LYS A 23 8.79 -1.40 -1.54
N VAL A 24 8.39 -2.34 -0.67
CA VAL A 24 8.44 -2.21 0.79
C VAL A 24 9.29 -3.36 1.32
N GLY A 25 10.44 -3.03 1.91
CA GLY A 25 11.44 -4.03 2.26
C GLY A 25 11.89 -4.82 1.02
N ASP A 26 11.64 -6.12 1.01
CA ASP A 26 11.93 -7.01 -0.12
C ASP A 26 10.73 -7.33 -1.01
N LEU A 27 9.53 -6.86 -0.65
CA LEU A 27 8.32 -7.15 -1.39
C LEU A 27 7.99 -6.04 -2.39
N TRP A 28 7.76 -6.43 -3.64
CA TRP A 28 7.15 -5.58 -4.64
C TRP A 28 5.62 -5.71 -4.59
N VAL A 29 4.95 -4.57 -4.49
CA VAL A 29 3.50 -4.46 -4.44
C VAL A 29 3.02 -3.72 -5.68
N THR A 30 2.06 -4.30 -6.39
CA THR A 30 1.43 -3.71 -7.58
C THR A 30 0.03 -3.24 -7.23
N VAL A 31 -0.29 -2.00 -7.56
CA VAL A 31 -1.64 -1.42 -7.45
C VAL A 31 -2.34 -1.58 -8.80
N THR A 32 -3.45 -2.30 -8.77
CA THR A 32 -4.27 -2.59 -9.95
C THR A 32 -5.58 -1.79 -9.87
N PRO A 33 -6.38 -1.74 -10.95
CA PRO A 33 -7.73 -1.17 -10.89
C PRO A 33 -8.67 -1.88 -9.90
N GLU A 34 -8.34 -3.10 -9.47
CA GLU A 34 -9.10 -3.88 -8.50
C GLU A 34 -8.66 -3.60 -7.05
N THR A 35 -7.49 -2.98 -6.88
CA THR A 35 -6.98 -2.58 -5.56
C THR A 35 -7.92 -1.55 -4.95
N LYS A 36 -8.45 -1.88 -3.78
CA LYS A 36 -9.25 -0.95 -3.00
C LYS A 36 -8.36 0.10 -2.33
N MET A 37 -8.92 1.28 -2.12
CA MET A 37 -8.22 2.45 -1.60
C MET A 37 -8.97 2.98 -0.38
N GLY A 38 -8.32 2.96 0.78
CA GLY A 38 -8.88 3.37 2.06
C GLY A 38 -9.45 2.20 2.89
N ILE A 39 -10.22 2.55 3.93
CA ILE A 39 -10.89 1.59 4.81
C ILE A 39 -12.37 1.52 4.41
N ASP A 40 -12.88 0.32 4.16
CA ASP A 40 -14.31 0.08 3.97
C ASP A 40 -15.01 -0.10 5.34
N GLY A 41 -16.18 0.52 5.52
CA GLY A 41 -17.02 0.29 6.69
C GLY A 41 -18.17 1.29 6.82
N PRO A 42 -19.29 0.92 7.47
CA PRO A 42 -20.46 1.79 7.60
C PRO A 42 -20.17 3.08 8.41
N THR A 43 -19.09 3.06 9.20
CA THR A 43 -18.61 4.20 10.01
C THR A 43 -17.23 4.68 9.58
N ALA A 44 -16.69 4.17 8.47
CA ALA A 44 -15.37 4.57 8.00
C ALA A 44 -15.45 5.99 7.44
N ALA A 45 -14.59 6.88 7.93
CA ALA A 45 -14.42 8.19 7.32
C ALA A 45 -13.75 8.04 5.96
N ALA A 46 -14.11 8.90 5.01
CA ALA A 46 -13.37 8.98 3.76
C ALA A 46 -11.91 9.38 4.06
N PRO A 47 -10.91 8.69 3.48
CA PRO A 47 -9.51 9.06 3.67
C PRO A 47 -9.27 10.48 3.12
N SER A 48 -8.46 11.27 3.82
CA SER A 48 -8.02 12.56 3.30
C SER A 48 -7.02 12.39 2.16
N GLU A 49 -6.85 13.41 1.31
CA GLU A 49 -5.84 13.37 0.24
C GLU A 49 -4.40 13.28 0.78
N GLU A 50 -4.18 13.74 2.02
CA GLU A 50 -2.90 13.59 2.72
C GLU A 50 -2.69 12.17 3.26
N GLN A 51 -3.77 11.52 3.72
CA GLN A 51 -3.74 10.16 4.25
C GLN A 51 -3.56 9.11 3.13
N LEU A 52 -4.11 9.41 1.96
CA LEU A 52 -4.09 8.51 0.82
C LEU A 52 -3.70 9.28 -0.44
N GLN A 53 -2.42 9.61 -0.52
CA GLN A 53 -1.86 10.29 -1.69
C GLN A 53 -2.01 9.42 -2.93
N LYS A 54 -2.40 10.04 -4.05
CA LYS A 54 -2.63 9.34 -5.33
C LYS A 54 -1.34 8.80 -5.96
N GLU A 55 -0.22 9.46 -5.67
CA GLU A 55 1.10 9.08 -6.17
C GLU A 55 1.88 8.40 -5.05
N PHE A 56 2.43 7.21 -5.33
CA PHE A 56 3.37 6.54 -4.44
C PHE A 56 4.76 7.12 -4.67
N LYS A 57 5.45 7.49 -3.58
CA LYS A 57 6.79 8.09 -3.63
C LYS A 57 7.73 7.39 -2.67
N VAL A 58 9.01 7.34 -3.05
CA VAL A 58 10.07 6.87 -2.16
C VAL A 58 10.06 7.69 -0.87
N GLY A 59 10.09 6.99 0.27
CA GLY A 59 9.98 7.56 1.61
C GLY A 59 8.56 7.65 2.14
N ASN A 60 7.51 7.42 1.33
CA ASN A 60 6.15 7.36 1.87
C ASN A 60 5.98 6.17 2.81
N ILE A 61 5.14 6.38 3.82
CA ILE A 61 4.63 5.35 4.72
C ILE A 61 3.35 4.79 4.10
N VAL A 62 3.39 3.51 3.77
CA VAL A 62 2.29 2.78 3.13
C VAL A 62 1.90 1.58 3.98
N SER A 63 0.61 1.30 4.00
CA SER A 63 0.03 0.12 4.63
C SER A 63 -1.11 -0.41 3.79
N GLY A 64 -1.31 -1.71 3.85
CA GLY A 64 -2.28 -2.40 3.03
C GLY A 64 -2.29 -3.88 3.34
N PHE A 65 -3.07 -4.63 2.56
CA PHE A 65 -3.01 -6.08 2.58
C PHE A 65 -3.12 -6.64 1.17
N THR A 66 -2.65 -7.87 1.04
CA THR A 66 -2.78 -8.69 -0.16
C THR A 66 -3.34 -10.06 0.23
N THR A 67 -4.00 -10.72 -0.69
CA THR A 67 -4.37 -12.14 -0.58
C THR A 67 -3.40 -13.05 -1.32
N ASP A 68 -2.43 -12.48 -2.04
CA ASP A 68 -1.45 -13.22 -2.82
C ASP A 68 -0.37 -13.83 -1.92
N ASP A 69 0.36 -14.80 -2.47
CA ASP A 69 1.51 -15.39 -1.78
C ASP A 69 2.74 -14.45 -1.82
N VAL A 70 3.04 -13.87 -0.66
CA VAL A 70 4.17 -12.97 -0.43
C VAL A 70 5.53 -13.65 -0.60
N SER A 71 5.61 -14.98 -0.54
CA SER A 71 6.88 -15.72 -0.68
C SER A 71 7.52 -15.55 -2.06
N SER A 72 6.71 -15.18 -3.06
CA SER A 72 7.16 -14.87 -4.42
C SER A 72 7.94 -13.55 -4.54
N GLY A 73 7.90 -12.70 -3.51
CA GLY A 73 8.49 -11.36 -3.53
C GLY A 73 7.72 -10.34 -4.38
N LYS A 74 6.60 -10.73 -5.01
CA LYS A 74 5.75 -9.85 -5.83
C LYS A 74 4.27 -10.15 -5.61
N VAL A 75 3.49 -9.14 -5.29
CA VAL A 75 2.06 -9.29 -5.02
C VAL A 75 1.23 -8.18 -5.64
N ASN A 76 -0.05 -8.44 -5.89
CA ASN A 76 -1.03 -7.40 -6.12
C ASN A 76 -1.65 -6.96 -4.79
N ALA A 77 -1.75 -5.66 -4.56
CA ALA A 77 -2.45 -5.14 -3.41
C ALA A 77 -3.95 -5.42 -3.53
N THR A 78 -4.54 -6.03 -2.50
CA THR A 78 -6.00 -6.17 -2.41
C THR A 78 -6.60 -4.86 -1.89
N ASN A 79 -5.95 -4.23 -0.91
CA ASN A 79 -6.36 -2.93 -0.41
C ASN A 79 -5.15 -2.15 0.11
N ILE A 80 -5.15 -0.83 -0.13
CA ILE A 80 -4.18 0.11 0.43
C ILE A 80 -4.92 1.02 1.41
N TYR A 81 -4.51 1.00 2.68
CA TYR A 81 -5.17 1.75 3.74
C TYR A 81 -4.63 3.17 3.88
N ASN A 82 -3.34 3.39 3.62
CA ASN A 82 -2.72 4.71 3.61
C ASN A 82 -1.54 4.77 2.63
N ASN A 83 -1.21 5.99 2.20
CA ASN A 83 0.00 6.33 1.46
C ASN A 83 0.32 7.78 1.82
N MET A 84 1.26 7.98 2.74
CA MET A 84 1.50 9.27 3.38
C MET A 84 2.97 9.66 3.33
N ALA A 85 3.26 10.95 3.26
CA ALA A 85 4.60 11.43 3.58
C ALA A 85 4.96 11.11 5.04
N PRO A 86 6.24 10.82 5.36
CA PRO A 86 6.67 10.59 6.73
C PRO A 86 6.44 11.86 7.55
N GLN A 87 5.83 11.73 8.72
CA GLN A 87 5.64 12.83 9.66
C GLN A 87 6.97 13.07 10.40
N GLN A 88 7.43 14.32 10.41
CA GLN A 88 8.65 14.75 11.12
C GLN A 88 8.39 15.02 12.60
#